data_AF-A0A3A5K3F6-F1
#
_entry.id   AF-A0A3A5K3F6-F1
#
_cell.length_a   1.000
_cell.length_b   1.000
_cell.length_c   1.000
_cell.angle_alpha   90.00
_cell.angle_beta   90.00
_cell.angle_gamma   90.00
#
_symmetry.space_group_name_H-M   'P 1'
#
loop_
_entity.id
_entity.type
_entity.pdbx_description
1 polymer ?
#
loop_
_entity_poly.entity_id
_entity_poly.type
_entity_poly.pdbx_seq_one_letter_code
_entity_poly.pdbx_strand_id
1 'polypeptide(L)'
;MCDSNISVFPLHRRRKLVEGIARVLESKNGEDANAFWRSTATTILVQLSESGIAPRLAEQEVRTLLHAVIDDIATRNAAKFAQ
;
A
#
# COMPACT_ATOMS: atom_id res chain seq x y z
N MET A 1 -13.73 -17.20 18.86
CA MET A 1 -14.41 -16.44 17.79
C MET A 1 -13.35 -16.09 16.77
N CYS A 2 -13.37 -16.75 15.62
CA CYS A 2 -12.44 -16.46 14.53
C CYS A 2 -12.83 -15.09 13.98
N ASP A 3 -12.04 -14.06 14.28
CA ASP A 3 -12.14 -12.76 13.64
C ASP A 3 -11.62 -12.97 12.21
N SER A 4 -12.49 -13.52 11.36
CA SER A 4 -12.30 -13.61 9.93
C SER A 4 -12.37 -12.19 9.40
N ASN A 5 -11.29 -11.44 9.61
CA ASN A 5 -10.99 -10.18 8.96
C ASN A 5 -10.66 -10.49 7.49
N ILE A 6 -11.66 -11.06 6.78
CA ILE A 6 -11.59 -11.38 5.36
C ILE A 6 -11.29 -10.05 4.69
N SER A 7 -10.07 -9.98 4.16
CA SER A 7 -9.60 -8.81 3.50
C SER A 7 -10.34 -8.68 2.17
N VAL A 8 -11.54 -8.07 2.19
CA VAL A 8 -12.30 -7.72 1.00
C VAL A 8 -11.46 -6.75 0.17
N PHE A 9 -10.92 -7.30 -0.91
CA PHE A 9 -10.29 -6.59 -2.01
C PHE A 9 -11.24 -5.52 -2.58
N PRO A 10 -10.69 -4.46 -3.20
CA PRO A 10 -9.29 -4.28 -3.56
C PRO A 10 -8.50 -3.38 -2.59
N LEU A 11 -7.20 -3.64 -2.43
CA LEU A 11 -6.36 -3.02 -1.40
C LEU A 11 -6.25 -1.49 -1.54
N HIS A 12 -6.26 -0.99 -2.78
CA HIS A 12 -6.21 0.44 -3.08
C HIS A 12 -7.44 1.22 -2.59
N ARG A 13 -8.59 0.57 -2.35
CA ARG A 13 -9.78 1.24 -1.79
C ARG A 13 -9.71 1.42 -0.27
N ARG A 14 -8.73 0.81 0.38
CA ARG A 14 -8.53 0.95 1.83
C ARG A 14 -7.79 2.23 2.11
N ARG A 15 -8.53 3.33 2.16
CA ARG A 15 -7.96 4.66 2.37
C ARG A 15 -7.00 4.71 3.57
N LYS A 16 -7.34 4.11 4.71
CA LYS A 16 -6.44 4.03 5.88
C LYS A 16 -5.10 3.33 5.61
N LEU A 17 -5.09 2.29 4.77
CA LEU A 17 -3.87 1.59 4.37
C LEU A 17 -3.02 2.48 3.46
N VAL A 18 -3.65 3.08 2.44
CA VAL A 18 -2.99 3.99 1.50
C VAL A 18 -2.38 5.18 2.24
N GLU A 19 -3.16 5.87 3.06
CA GLU A 19 -2.71 7.03 3.84
C GLU A 19 -1.60 6.66 4.85
N GLY A 20 -1.69 5.48 5.47
CA GLY A 20 -0.69 4.98 6.41
C GLY A 20 0.65 4.72 5.75
N ILE A 21 0.65 4.03 4.61
CA ILE A 21 1.87 3.78 3.82
C ILE A 21 2.43 5.09 3.27
N ALA A 22 1.58 5.97 2.74
CA ALA A 22 1.97 7.27 2.21
C ALA A 22 2.71 8.11 3.26
N ARG A 23 2.15 8.22 4.47
CA ARG A 23 2.77 8.99 5.56
C ARG A 23 4.14 8.45 5.97
N VAL A 24 4.31 7.13 6.01
CA VAL A 24 5.59 6.51 6.34
C VAL A 24 6.60 6.72 5.22
N LEU A 25 6.19 6.62 3.96
CA LEU A 25 7.04 6.92 2.82
C LEU A 25 7.46 8.39 2.76
N GLU A 26 6.55 9.33 3.04
CA GLU A 26 6.87 10.76 3.12
C GLU A 26 7.93 11.08 4.21
N SER A 27 7.98 10.28 5.28
CA SER A 27 8.95 10.46 6.37
C SER A 27 10.33 9.82 6.10
N LYS A 28 10.48 9.08 5.00
CA LYS A 28 11.69 8.29 4.70
C LYS A 28 12.40 8.85 3.47
N ASN A 29 13.74 8.82 3.51
CA ASN A 29 14.56 9.19 2.37
C ASN A 29 14.65 8.02 1.37
N GLY A 30 15.03 8.29 0.12
CA GLY A 30 14.88 7.38 -1.03
C GLY A 30 15.24 5.90 -0.78
N GLU A 31 16.36 5.61 -0.11
CA GLU A 31 16.77 4.23 0.21
C GLU A 31 15.88 3.58 1.27
N ASP A 32 15.64 4.27 2.39
CA ASP A 32 14.77 3.79 3.48
C ASP A 32 13.32 3.63 3.03
N ALA A 33 12.84 4.53 2.17
CA ALA A 33 11.51 4.49 1.59
C ALA A 33 11.37 3.25 0.68
N ASN A 34 12.38 2.98 -0.16
CA ASN A 34 12.40 1.79 -1.01
C ASN A 34 12.49 0.50 -0.19
N ALA A 35 13.33 0.45 0.84
CA ALA A 35 13.43 -0.71 1.74
C ALA A 35 12.10 -0.98 2.46
N PHE A 36 11.45 0.08 2.98
CA PHE A 36 10.14 -0.02 3.60
C PHE A 36 9.07 -0.51 2.62
N TRP A 37 9.03 0.03 1.41
CA TRP A 37 8.08 -0.41 0.39
C TRP A 37 8.29 -1.88 0.01
N ARG A 38 9.53 -2.32 -0.22
CA ARG A 38 9.84 -3.72 -0.55
C ARG A 38 9.40 -4.68 0.55
N SER A 39 9.66 -4.32 1.81
CA SER A 39 9.21 -5.12 2.97
C SER A 39 7.68 -5.17 3.03
N THR A 40 7.01 -4.02 2.92
CA THR A 40 5.54 -3.92 2.94
C THR A 40 4.90 -4.71 1.81
N ALA A 41 5.41 -4.57 0.58
CA ALA A 41 4.95 -5.29 -0.60
C ALA A 41 5.10 -6.81 -0.41
N THR A 42 6.23 -7.26 0.14
CA THR A 42 6.46 -8.69 0.43
C THR A 42 5.46 -9.22 1.45
N THR A 43 5.22 -8.50 2.54
CA THR A 43 4.21 -8.89 3.55
C THR A 43 2.82 -8.96 2.94
N ILE A 44 2.44 -7.98 2.12
CA ILE A 44 1.14 -7.98 1.45
C ILE A 44 1.04 -9.19 0.52
N LEU A 45 2.03 -9.44 -0.35
CA LEU A 45 2.03 -10.60 -1.26
C LEU A 45 1.86 -11.93 -0.52
N VAL A 46 2.52 -12.10 0.63
CA VAL A 46 2.34 -13.28 1.49
C VAL A 46 0.91 -13.40 1.98
N GLN A 47 0.33 -12.32 2.51
CA GLN A 47 -1.08 -12.32 2.96
C GLN A 47 -2.06 -12.59 1.82
N LEU A 48 -1.81 -12.07 0.62
CA LEU A 48 -2.64 -12.36 -0.55
C LEU A 48 -2.52 -13.83 -0.95
N SER A 49 -1.33 -14.40 -0.89
CA SER A 49 -1.10 -15.83 -1.17
C SER A 49 -1.79 -16.72 -0.13
N GLU A 50 -1.70 -16.39 1.15
CA GLU A 50 -2.37 -17.10 2.26
C GLU A 50 -3.90 -17.04 2.16
N SER A 51 -4.45 -15.95 1.60
CA SER A 51 -5.88 -15.83 1.32
C SER A 51 -6.33 -16.53 0.02
N GLY A 52 -5.43 -17.27 -0.64
CA GLY A 52 -5.74 -18.07 -1.83
C GLY A 52 -5.78 -17.27 -3.14
N ILE A 53 -5.24 -16.05 -3.15
CA ILE A 53 -5.20 -15.21 -4.34
C ILE A 53 -4.06 -15.67 -5.25
N ALA A 54 -4.36 -15.79 -6.55
CA ALA A 54 -3.36 -16.17 -7.54
C ALA A 54 -2.19 -15.17 -7.53
N PRO A 55 -0.93 -15.63 -7.62
CA PRO A 55 0.26 -14.76 -7.56
C PRO A 55 0.19 -13.56 -8.50
N ARG A 56 -0.23 -13.78 -9.75
CA ARG A 56 -0.37 -12.73 -10.76
C ARG A 56 -1.35 -11.61 -10.34
N LEU A 57 -2.45 -12.00 -9.69
CA LEU A 57 -3.46 -11.06 -9.21
C LEU A 57 -2.97 -10.32 -7.96
N ALA A 58 -2.24 -11.02 -7.09
CA ALA A 58 -1.60 -10.42 -5.93
C ALA A 58 -0.55 -9.36 -6.32
N GLU A 59 0.28 -9.66 -7.32
CA GLU A 59 1.25 -8.71 -7.89
C GLU A 59 0.56 -7.48 -8.49
N GLN A 60 -0.53 -7.68 -9.22
CA GLN A 60 -1.32 -6.59 -9.78
C GLN A 60 -1.90 -5.70 -8.67
N GLU A 61 -2.48 -6.29 -7.63
CA GLU A 61 -3.05 -5.54 -6.51
C GLU A 61 -1.99 -4.71 -5.76
N VAL A 62 -0.80 -5.28 -5.54
CA VAL A 62 0.32 -4.56 -4.91
C VAL A 62 0.80 -3.40 -5.79
N ARG A 63 0.84 -3.58 -7.13
CA ARG A 63 1.18 -2.51 -8.06
C ARG A 63 0.13 -1.39 -8.06
N THR A 64 -1.16 -1.75 -8.06
CA THR A 64 -2.25 -0.77 -7.98
C THR A 64 -2.23 -0.02 -6.64
N LEU A 65 -1.90 -0.70 -5.54
CA LEU A 65 -1.70 -0.07 -4.24
C LEU A 65 -0.56 0.94 -4.27
N LEU A 66 0.58 0.61 -4.88
CA LEU A 66 1.70 1.54 -5.01
C LEU A 66 1.30 2.82 -5.74
N HIS A 67 0.60 2.70 -6.87
CA HIS A 67 0.14 3.85 -7.64
C HIS A 67 -0.77 4.75 -6.80
N ALA A 68 -1.75 4.16 -6.08
CA ALA A 68 -2.63 4.92 -5.20
C ALA A 68 -1.88 5.64 -4.07
N VAL A 69 -0.84 5.03 -3.52
CA VAL A 69 0.03 5.64 -2.50
C VAL A 69 0.82 6.81 -3.07
N ILE A 70 1.42 6.66 -4.26
CA ILE A 70 2.16 7.74 -4.91
C ILE A 70 1.24 8.91 -5.25
N ASP A 71 0.04 8.64 -5.77
CA ASP A 71 -0.96 9.65 -6.08
C ASP A 71 -1.43 10.41 -4.82
N ASP A 72 -1.60 9.72 -3.69
CA ASP A 72 -1.94 10.35 -2.40
C ASP A 72 -0.82 11.27 -1.92
N ILE A 73 0.44 10.83 -2.00
CA ILE A 73 1.62 11.66 -1.65
C ILE A 73 1.68 12.90 -2.56
N ALA A 74 1.51 12.72 -3.87
CA ALA A 74 1.53 13.83 -4.83
C ALA A 74 0.40 14.84 -4.55
N THR A 75 -0.81 14.35 -4.28
CA THR A 75 -1.98 15.18 -3.93
C THR A 75 -1.74 15.98 -2.64
N ARG A 76 -1.19 15.34 -1.61
CA ARG A 76 -0.84 16.01 -0.34
C ARG A 76 0.23 17.07 -0.52
N ASN A 77 1.27 16.76 -1.29
CA ASN A 77 2.32 17.71 -1.57
C ASN A 77 1.79 18.91 -2.37
N ALA A 78 0.97 18.68 -3.39
CA ALA A 78 0.29 19.77 -4.11
C ALA A 78 -0.56 20.64 -3.19
N ALA A 79 -1.30 20.04 -2.25
CA ALA A 79 -2.09 20.77 -1.26
C ALA A 79 -1.22 21.60 -0.28
N LYS A 80 -0.02 21.12 0.09
CA LYS A 80 0.93 21.87 0.93
C LYS A 80 1.48 23.12 0.23
N PHE A 81 1.70 23.05 -1.09
CA PHE A 81 2.25 24.17 -1.87
C PHE A 81 1.20 25.16 -2.37
N ALA A 82 -0.09 24.84 -2.25
CA ALA A 82 -1.21 25.72 -2.61
C ALA A 82 -1.68 26.62 -1.44
N GLN A 83 -0.97 26.59 -0.30
CA GLN A 83 -1.33 27.29 0.94
C GLN A 83 -0.40 28.47 1.23
#